data_AF-A0A1D3CZB6-F1
#
_entry.id   AF-A0A1D3CZB6-F1
#
_cell.length_a   1.000
_cell.length_b   1.000
_cell.length_c   1.000
_cell.angle_alpha   90.00
_cell.angle_beta   90.00
_cell.angle_gamma   90.00
#
_symmetry.space_group_name_H-M   'P 1'
#
loop_
_entity.id
_entity.type
_entity.pdbx_description
1 polymer ?
#
loop_
_entity_poly.entity_id
_entity_poly.type
_entity_poly.pdbx_seq_one_letter_code
_entity_poly.pdbx_strand_id
1 'polypeptide(L)'
;MGRPLSLLRVSFADRSLVLLSDDGRIAAWLTGSTDETGDSGVSFLLGDRAKRHFIIYAQELLLRLRDPRGCSQHFVFGLSIQDESPTFFRAFRKAWTDATGEELEGQECFLDE
;
A
#
# COMPACT_ATOMS: atom_id res chain seq x y z
N MET A 1 24.64 -2.06 -0.24
CA MET A 1 24.17 -1.17 -1.32
C MET A 1 22.65 -1.16 -1.27
N GLY A 2 22.00 0.00 -1.27
CA GLY A 2 20.54 0.09 -1.26
C GLY A 2 19.95 -0.36 -2.60
N ARG A 3 18.79 -1.04 -2.57
CA ARG A 3 18.03 -1.36 -3.78
C ARG A 3 17.06 -0.22 -4.08
N PRO A 4 16.94 0.24 -5.34
CA PRO A 4 15.98 1.26 -5.70
C PRO A 4 14.55 0.72 -5.54
N LEU A 5 13.67 1.52 -4.94
CA LEU A 5 12.25 1.23 -4.84
C LEU A 5 11.50 2.23 -5.72
N SER A 6 10.71 1.72 -6.66
CA SER A 6 9.94 2.51 -7.59
C SER A 6 8.48 2.53 -7.16
N LEU A 7 7.91 3.73 -7.05
CA LEU A 7 6.49 3.95 -6.78
C LEU A 7 5.89 4.80 -7.90
N LEU A 8 4.79 4.34 -8.49
CA LEU A 8 4.01 5.11 -9.45
C LEU A 8 2.53 5.10 -9.03
N ARG A 9 1.90 6.26 -9.02
CA ARG A 9 0.45 6.40 -8.87
C ARG A 9 -0.13 7.04 -10.12
N VAL A 10 -1.19 6.45 -10.66
CA VAL A 10 -2.00 7.01 -11.73
C VAL A 10 -3.43 7.11 -11.25
N SER A 11 -3.99 8.31 -11.26
CA SER A 11 -5.37 8.55 -10.85
C SER A 11 -6.29 8.57 -12.08
N PHE A 12 -7.36 7.79 -12.02
CA PHE A 12 -8.48 7.81 -12.96
C PHE A 12 -9.70 8.43 -12.28
N ALA A 13 -10.80 8.59 -13.03
CA ALA A 13 -12.03 9.19 -12.51
C ALA A 13 -12.66 8.39 -11.35
N ASP A 14 -12.61 7.06 -11.41
CA ASP A 14 -13.28 6.15 -10.47
C ASP A 14 -12.31 5.32 -9.61
N ARG A 15 -11.01 5.33 -9.94
CA ARG A 15 -10.00 4.49 -9.29
C ARG A 15 -8.59 5.05 -9.37
N SER A 16 -7.70 4.53 -8.54
CA SER A 16 -6.24 4.77 -8.62
C SER A 16 -5.49 3.47 -8.94
N LEU A 17 -4.55 3.52 -9.88
CA LEU A 17 -3.54 2.48 -10.08
C LEU A 17 -2.27 2.85 -9.32
N VAL A 18 -1.75 1.93 -8.52
CA VAL A 18 -0.54 2.11 -7.73
C VAL A 18 0.42 0.96 -8.04
N LEU A 19 1.63 1.27 -8.49
CA LEU A 19 2.69 0.31 -8.72
C LEU A 19 3.79 0.50 -7.68
N LEU A 20 4.24 -0.57 -7.05
CA LEU A 20 5.38 -0.57 -6.13
C LEU A 20 6.31 -1.74 -6.47
N SER A 21 7.55 -1.44 -6.86
CA SER A 21 8.49 -2.45 -7.35
C SER A 21 9.94 -2.18 -6.93
N ASP A 22 10.65 -3.19 -6.44
CA ASP A 22 12.10 -3.15 -6.16
C ASP A 22 12.97 -3.79 -7.26
N ASP A 23 12.34 -4.37 -8.28
CA ASP A 23 13.01 -5.11 -9.37
C ASP A 23 12.51 -4.75 -10.78
N GLY A 24 11.62 -3.75 -10.88
CA GLY A 24 11.02 -3.30 -12.13
C GLY A 24 9.96 -4.25 -12.70
N ARG A 25 9.54 -5.26 -11.95
CA ARG A 25 8.48 -6.22 -12.34
C ARG A 25 7.22 -5.99 -11.52
N ILE A 26 6.16 -6.69 -11.90
CA ILE A 26 4.94 -6.85 -11.10
C ILE A 26 4.74 -8.33 -10.85
N ALA A 27 4.82 -8.74 -9.59
CA ALA A 27 4.68 -10.12 -9.16
C ALA A 27 3.24 -10.46 -8.73
N ALA A 28 2.52 -9.46 -8.21
CA ALA A 28 1.13 -9.61 -7.78
C ALA A 28 0.28 -8.41 -8.16
N TRP A 29 -0.99 -8.68 -8.45
CA TRP A 29 -2.03 -7.68 -8.63
C TRP A 29 -3.05 -7.82 -7.50
N LEU A 30 -3.36 -6.71 -6.84
CA LEU A 30 -4.34 -6.64 -5.77
C LEU A 30 -5.35 -5.54 -6.07
N THR A 31 -6.56 -5.69 -5.54
CA THR A 31 -7.55 -4.63 -5.49
C THR A 31 -7.72 -4.21 -4.05
N GLY A 32 -7.99 -2.94 -3.81
CA GLY A 32 -8.44 -2.48 -2.51
C GLY A 32 -9.48 -1.38 -2.63
N SER A 33 -10.21 -1.15 -1.55
CA SER A 33 -11.19 -0.08 -1.48
C SER A 33 -11.28 0.49 -0.09
N THR A 34 -11.61 1.77 -0.02
CA THR A 34 -12.14 2.42 1.18
C THR A 34 -13.64 2.57 1.02
N ASP A 35 -14.38 2.33 2.09
CA ASP A 35 -15.78 2.76 2.17
C ASP A 35 -15.94 4.02 3.02
N GLU A 36 -17.15 4.58 3.02
CA GLU A 36 -17.49 5.80 3.76
C GLU A 36 -17.49 5.57 5.28
N THR A 37 -17.54 4.32 5.74
CA THR A 37 -17.48 3.95 7.17
C THR A 37 -16.05 3.79 7.67
N GLY A 38 -15.05 3.93 6.79
CA GLY A 38 -13.64 3.77 7.10
C GLY A 38 -13.16 2.32 7.05
N ASP A 39 -14.03 1.38 6.66
CA ASP A 39 -13.65 0.00 6.43
C ASP A 39 -12.80 -0.07 5.16
N SER A 40 -11.72 -0.83 5.25
CA SER A 40 -10.76 -0.95 4.15
C SER A 40 -10.35 -2.39 3.94
N GLY A 41 -10.44 -2.80 2.67
CA GLY A 41 -10.16 -4.17 2.27
C GLY A 41 -9.12 -4.21 1.17
N VAL A 42 -8.27 -5.23 1.20
CA VAL A 42 -7.34 -5.57 0.11
C VAL A 42 -7.46 -7.05 -0.20
N SER A 43 -7.51 -7.39 -1.49
CA SER A 43 -7.57 -8.78 -1.95
C SER A 43 -6.74 -9.00 -3.21
N PHE A 44 -6.23 -10.23 -3.38
CA PHE A 44 -5.48 -10.60 -4.59
C PHE A 44 -6.40 -10.76 -5.80
N LEU A 45 -6.06 -10.09 -6.89
CA LEU A 45 -6.57 -10.37 -8.22
C LEU A 45 -5.73 -11.47 -8.89
N LEU A 46 -4.41 -11.32 -8.89
CA LEU A 46 -3.44 -12.24 -9.52
C LEU A 46 -2.14 -12.33 -8.71
N GLY A 47 -1.39 -13.41 -8.90
CA GLY A 47 -0.09 -13.65 -8.24
C GLY A 47 -0.15 -14.76 -7.17
N ASP A 48 0.99 -15.02 -6.53
CA ASP A 48 1.11 -16.04 -5.49
C ASP A 48 0.51 -15.54 -4.15
N ARG A 49 -0.59 -16.17 -3.73
CA ARG A 49 -1.30 -15.84 -2.48
C ARG A 49 -0.55 -16.27 -1.22
N ALA A 50 0.46 -17.13 -1.33
CA ALA A 50 1.33 -17.48 -0.21
C ALA A 50 2.20 -16.28 0.22
N LYS A 51 2.44 -15.33 -0.69
CA LYS A 51 3.20 -14.09 -0.45
C LYS A 51 2.35 -13.03 0.25
N ARG A 52 1.98 -13.30 1.50
CA ARG A 52 1.07 -12.46 2.32
C ARG A 52 1.60 -11.04 2.55
N HIS A 53 2.91 -10.82 2.48
CA HIS A 53 3.48 -9.48 2.65
C HIS A 53 2.95 -8.48 1.62
N PHE A 54 2.58 -8.92 0.41
CA PHE A 54 1.96 -8.04 -0.58
C PHE A 54 0.65 -7.41 -0.09
N ILE A 55 -0.18 -8.13 0.68
CA ILE A 55 -1.38 -7.55 1.28
C ILE A 55 -1.00 -6.44 2.26
N ILE A 56 0.02 -6.67 3.08
CA ILE A 56 0.49 -5.68 4.07
C ILE A 56 0.95 -4.39 3.39
N TYR A 57 1.72 -4.50 2.30
CA TYR A 57 2.14 -3.33 1.51
C TYR A 57 0.96 -2.61 0.86
N ALA A 58 0.01 -3.34 0.27
CA ALA A 58 -1.18 -2.74 -0.34
C ALA A 58 -2.09 -2.07 0.71
N GLN A 59 -2.26 -2.66 1.90
CA GLN A 59 -3.00 -2.04 3.01
C GLN A 59 -2.30 -0.76 3.47
N GLU A 60 -0.99 -0.79 3.64
CA GLU A 60 -0.21 0.38 4.05
C GLU A 60 -0.31 1.54 3.04
N LEU A 61 -0.28 1.21 1.74
CA LEU A 61 -0.49 2.15 0.65
C LEU A 61 -1.92 2.68 0.63
N LEU A 62 -2.92 1.83 0.82
CA LEU A 62 -4.32 2.23 0.87
C LEU A 62 -4.56 3.24 2.00
N LEU A 63 -4.03 2.97 3.20
CA LEU A 63 -4.15 3.87 4.34
C LEU A 63 -3.49 5.24 4.12
N ARG A 64 -2.40 5.30 3.35
CA ARG A 64 -1.73 6.56 2.97
C ARG A 64 -2.43 7.31 1.87
N LEU A 65 -2.98 6.58 0.91
CA LEU A 65 -3.52 7.16 -0.31
C LEU A 65 -5.02 7.50 -0.21
N ARG A 66 -5.68 7.06 0.86
CA ARG A 66 -7.09 7.34 1.11
C ARG A 66 -7.36 8.84 1.21
N ASP A 67 -8.49 9.28 0.69
CA ASP A 67 -8.95 10.66 0.80
C ASP A 67 -9.30 10.96 2.27
N PRO A 68 -8.70 11.98 2.91
CA PRO A 68 -9.01 12.35 4.29
C PRO A 68 -10.48 12.80 4.47
N ARG A 69 -11.18 13.12 3.37
CA ARG A 69 -12.61 13.47 3.39
C ARG A 69 -13.53 12.25 3.51
N GLY A 70 -13.00 11.03 3.52
CA GLY A 70 -13.78 9.80 3.71
C GLY A 70 -14.58 9.37 2.48
N CYS A 71 -14.20 9.81 1.27
CA CYS A 71 -14.84 9.37 0.04
C CYS A 71 -14.49 7.89 -0.25
N SER A 72 -15.45 7.13 -0.77
CA SER A 72 -15.16 5.79 -1.27
C SER A 72 -14.20 5.86 -2.45
N GLN A 73 -13.15 5.06 -2.40
CA GLN A 73 -12.12 5.02 -3.43
C GLN A 73 -11.75 3.58 -3.75
N HIS A 74 -11.52 3.31 -5.03
CA HIS A 74 -11.06 2.02 -5.51
C HIS A 74 -9.60 2.10 -5.95
N PHE A 75 -8.83 1.09 -5.57
CA PHE A 75 -7.41 0.99 -5.88
C PHE A 75 -7.10 -0.33 -6.57
N VAL A 76 -6.21 -0.27 -7.55
CA VAL A 76 -5.53 -1.44 -8.12
C VAL A 76 -4.06 -1.31 -7.80
N PHE A 77 -3.48 -2.32 -7.16
CA PHE A 77 -2.08 -2.38 -6.78
C PHE A 77 -1.34 -3.38 -7.65
N GLY A 78 -0.22 -2.98 -8.23
CA GLY A 78 0.78 -3.88 -8.82
C GLY A 78 2.02 -3.89 -7.94
N LEU A 79 2.34 -5.03 -7.32
CA LEU A 79 3.43 -5.12 -6.35
C LEU A 79 4.51 -6.12 -6.80
N SER A 80 5.77 -5.78 -6.57
CA SER A 80 6.92 -6.69 -6.64
C SER A 80 7.96 -6.25 -5.62
N ILE A 81 8.03 -6.98 -4.50
CA ILE A 81 8.93 -6.69 -3.39
C ILE A 81 9.53 -8.01 -2.96
N GLN A 82 10.84 -8.14 -3.15
CA GLN A 82 11.56 -9.38 -2.87
C GLN A 82 11.95 -9.51 -1.39
N ASP A 83 12.14 -8.39 -0.70
CA ASP A 83 12.51 -8.35 0.70
C ASP A 83 11.26 -8.35 1.60
N GLU A 84 10.99 -9.50 2.22
CA GLU A 84 9.85 -9.71 3.13
C GLU A 84 10.15 -9.25 4.56
N SER A 85 11.33 -8.70 4.82
CA SER A 85 11.74 -8.38 6.19
C SER A 85 10.96 -7.19 6.75
N PRO A 86 10.60 -7.23 8.06
CA PRO A 86 10.00 -6.08 8.73
C PRO A 86 10.88 -4.83 8.69
N THR A 87 12.20 -5.00 8.64
CA THR A 87 13.16 -3.89 8.53
C THR A 87 12.99 -3.14 7.21
N PHE A 88 12.83 -3.86 6.09
CA PHE A 88 12.59 -3.26 4.80
C PHE A 88 11.24 -2.54 4.76
N PHE A 89 10.18 -3.12 5.33
CA PHE A 89 8.89 -2.45 5.45
C PHE A 89 8.95 -1.15 6.26
N ARG A 90 9.66 -1.14 7.40
CA ARG A 90 9.88 0.08 8.20
C ARG A 90 10.66 1.13 7.42
N ALA A 91 11.69 0.72 6.68
CA ALA A 91 12.45 1.62 5.83
C ALA A 91 11.58 2.23 4.72
N PHE A 92 10.72 1.43 4.09
CA PHE A 92 9.71 1.91 3.14
C PHE A 92 8.79 2.96 3.77
N ARG A 93 8.21 2.67 4.94
CA ARG A 93 7.34 3.62 5.66
C ARG A 93 8.03 4.95 5.93
N LYS A 94 9.27 4.89 6.42
CA LYS A 94 10.08 6.08 6.69
C LYS A 94 10.34 6.87 5.40
N ALA A 95 10.79 6.19 4.35
CA ALA A 95 11.09 6.83 3.06
C ALA A 95 9.84 7.49 2.44
N TRP A 96 8.65 6.91 2.63
CA TRP A 96 7.39 7.53 2.21
C TRP A 96 7.13 8.85 2.93
N THR A 97 7.18 8.84 4.26
CA THR A 97 6.96 10.02 5.10
C THR A 97 7.96 11.11 4.76
N ASP A 98 9.24 10.76 4.61
CA ASP A 98 10.30 11.70 4.21
C ASP A 98 10.03 12.33 2.83
N ALA A 99 9.44 11.58 1.88
CA ALA A 99 9.18 12.04 0.53
C ALA A 99 7.87 12.85 0.36
N THR A 100 6.86 12.57 1.18
CA THR A 100 5.52 13.17 1.05
C THR A 100 5.22 14.25 2.09
N GLY A 101 5.99 14.30 3.18
CA GLY A 101 5.71 15.18 4.31
C GLY A 101 4.49 14.75 5.15
N GLU A 102 3.91 13.58 4.84
CA GLU A 102 2.79 13.01 5.60
C GLU A 102 3.32 12.18 6.78
N GLU A 103 3.37 12.79 7.96
CA GLU A 103 3.35 12.04 9.22
C GLU A 103 1.92 11.57 9.44
N LEU A 104 1.64 10.30 9.15
CA LEU A 104 0.47 9.65 9.75
C LEU A 104 0.76 9.59 11.24
N GLU A 105 0.18 10.50 12.03
CA GLU A 105 0.05 10.34 13.47
C GLU A 105 -0.44 8.91 13.70
N GLY A 106 0.40 8.10 14.35
CA GLY A 106 0.08 6.72 14.65
C GLY A 106 -1.18 6.73 15.49
N GLN A 107 -2.33 6.45 14.88
CA GLN A 107 -3.50 6.07 15.61
C GLN A 107 -3.16 4.71 16.22
N GLU A 108 -2.69 4.73 17.47
CA GLU A 108 -2.58 3.57 18.32
C GLU A 108 -4.00 3.00 18.42
N CYS A 109 -4.31 2.00 17.59
CA CYS A 109 -5.44 1.12 17.84
C CYS A 109 -5.07 0.30 19.07
N PHE A 110 -5.44 0.81 20.25
CA PHE A 110 -5.62 -0.04 21.41
C PHE A 110 -6.68 -1.07 21.03
N LEU A 111 -6.28 -2.34 20.98
CA LEU A 111 -7.23 -3.44 21.05
C LEU A 111 -7.67 -3.48 22.51
N ASP A 112 -8.83 -2.92 22.80
CA ASP A 112 -9.50 -3.18 24.06
C ASP A 112 -9.86 -4.68 24.10
N GLU A 113 -9.45 -5.34 25.18
CA GLU A 113 -9.84 -6.72 25.52
C GLU A 113 -11.35 -6.86 25.77
#